data_AF-X1AHN7-F1
#
_entry.id   AF-X1AHN7-F1
#
_cell.length_a   1.000
_cell.length_b   1.000
_cell.length_c   1.000
_cell.angle_alpha   90.00
_cell.angle_beta   90.00
_cell.angle_gamma   90.00
#
_symmetry.space_group_name_H-M   'P 1'
#
loop_
_entity.id
_entity.type
_entity.pdbx_description
1 polymer ?
#
loop_
_entity_poly.entity_id
_entity_poly.type
_entity_poly.pdbx_seq_one_letter_code
_entity_poly.pdbx_strand_id
1 'polypeptide(L)'
;MCQWCMSHGAGKKWYMNARNYSDELAEEQNMKEYLTEQWMNFEQVFIRKIMGFSSKDIGYKLKMPIIGRILRWRAENMIHSQKKNRNPVRADGHFGQVIPLEDAQIIMSDLAAEPIICNYCMCRWMQRKEK
;
A
#
# COMPACT_ATOMS: atom_id res chain seq x y z
N MET A 1 -22.77 -1.02 -0.46
CA MET A 1 -21.43 -1.59 -0.75
C MET A 1 -20.92 -0.99 -2.06
N CYS A 2 -19.66 -0.56 -2.16
CA CYS A 2 -19.14 0.08 -3.38
C CYS A 2 -18.84 -0.95 -4.49
N GLN A 3 -18.67 -0.50 -5.74
CA GLN A 3 -18.42 -1.37 -6.90
C GLN A 3 -17.20 -2.28 -6.70
N TRP A 4 -16.12 -1.76 -6.11
CA TRP A 4 -14.92 -2.56 -5.84
C TRP A 4 -15.20 -3.72 -4.88
N CYS A 5 -15.94 -3.47 -3.81
CA CYS A 5 -16.33 -4.50 -2.84
C CYS A 5 -17.28 -5.52 -3.48
N MET A 6 -18.21 -5.09 -4.34
CA MET A 6 -19.10 -6.01 -5.07
C MET A 6 -18.31 -6.95 -5.99
N SER A 7 -17.29 -6.44 -6.69
CA SER A 7 -16.50 -7.23 -7.63
C SER A 7 -15.49 -8.16 -6.96
N HIS A 8 -14.93 -7.78 -5.82
CA HIS A 8 -13.77 -8.49 -5.24
C HIS A 8 -14.00 -9.00 -3.81
N GLY A 9 -15.04 -8.54 -3.12
CA GLY A 9 -15.25 -8.81 -1.69
C GLY A 9 -15.96 -10.13 -1.36
N ALA A 10 -16.23 -10.99 -2.35
CA ALA A 10 -16.87 -12.30 -2.14
C ALA A 10 -18.16 -12.22 -1.31
N GLY A 11 -19.02 -11.23 -1.60
CA GLY A 11 -20.25 -10.98 -0.86
C GLY A 11 -20.09 -10.13 0.41
N LYS A 12 -18.86 -9.76 0.78
CA LYS A 12 -18.54 -8.85 1.89
C LYS A 12 -17.84 -7.59 1.38
N LYS A 13 -17.45 -6.69 2.30
CA LYS A 13 -16.51 -5.61 2.00
C LYS A 13 -15.19 -6.24 1.52
N TRP A 14 -14.49 -5.61 0.58
CA TRP A 14 -13.25 -6.14 -0.01
C TRP A 14 -12.25 -6.62 1.05
N TYR A 15 -11.94 -5.78 2.03
CA TYR A 15 -11.01 -6.10 3.13
C TYR A 15 -11.56 -7.11 4.16
N MET A 16 -12.81 -7.55 4.03
CA MET A 16 -13.39 -8.60 4.88
C MET A 16 -13.39 -9.98 4.21
N ASN A 17 -12.72 -10.11 3.05
CA ASN A 17 -12.51 -11.38 2.39
C ASN A 17 -11.29 -12.08 2.99
N ALA A 18 -11.48 -13.25 3.62
CA ALA A 18 -10.41 -14.02 4.25
C ALA A 18 -9.31 -14.47 3.28
N ARG A 19 -9.63 -14.67 1.98
CA ARG A 19 -8.62 -15.01 0.96
C ARG A 19 -7.55 -13.91 0.81
N ASN A 20 -7.88 -12.65 1.13
CA ASN A 20 -6.91 -11.57 1.06
C ASN A 20 -5.79 -11.68 2.12
N TYR A 21 -5.93 -12.60 3.07
CA TYR A 21 -5.02 -12.82 4.18
C TYR A 21 -4.46 -14.26 4.19
N SER A 22 -4.65 -15.03 3.11
CA SER A 22 -4.19 -16.42 3.05
C SER A 22 -2.72 -16.55 2.67
N ASP A 23 -2.08 -17.59 3.18
CA ASP A 23 -0.70 -17.95 2.81
C ASP A 23 -0.57 -18.28 1.33
N GLU A 24 -1.59 -18.91 0.73
CA GLU A 24 -1.65 -19.20 -0.71
C GLU A 24 -1.44 -17.91 -1.54
N LEU A 25 -2.14 -16.83 -1.20
CA LEU A 25 -1.99 -15.55 -1.91
C LEU A 25 -0.61 -14.93 -1.68
N ALA A 26 -0.07 -15.07 -0.45
CA ALA A 26 1.25 -14.58 -0.12
C ALA A 26 2.35 -15.32 -0.91
N GLU A 27 2.22 -16.64 -1.09
CA GLU A 27 3.10 -17.47 -1.89
C GLU A 27 2.98 -17.17 -3.38
N GLU A 28 1.75 -17.11 -3.91
CA GLU A 28 1.45 -16.76 -5.32
C GLU A 28 2.14 -15.47 -5.76
N GLN A 29 2.23 -14.49 -4.85
CA GLN A 29 2.77 -13.16 -5.14
C GLN A 29 4.20 -12.97 -4.62
N ASN A 30 4.83 -14.02 -4.05
CA ASN A 30 6.15 -13.96 -3.41
C ASN A 30 6.28 -12.81 -2.38
N MET A 31 5.25 -12.64 -1.56
CA MET A 31 5.15 -11.53 -0.60
C MET A 31 6.15 -11.66 0.54
N LYS A 32 6.55 -12.88 0.91
CA LYS A 32 7.54 -13.09 1.99
C LYS A 32 8.88 -12.45 1.66
N GLU A 33 9.40 -12.68 0.45
CA GLU A 33 10.67 -12.09 0.01
C GLU A 33 10.55 -10.57 -0.09
N TYR A 34 9.48 -10.08 -0.71
CA TYR A 34 9.20 -8.66 -0.84
C TYR A 34 9.14 -7.94 0.53
N LEU A 35 8.36 -8.48 1.48
CA LEU A 35 8.22 -7.91 2.81
C LEU A 35 9.52 -7.99 3.61
N THR A 36 10.33 -9.05 3.41
CA THR A 36 11.65 -9.20 4.03
C THR A 36 12.61 -8.12 3.51
N GLU A 37 12.69 -7.88 2.19
CA GLU A 37 13.52 -6.80 1.63
C GLU A 37 13.11 -5.44 2.21
N GLN A 38 11.79 -5.19 2.25
CA GLN A 38 11.21 -3.96 2.78
C GLN A 38 11.53 -3.75 4.25
N TRP A 39 11.53 -4.82 5.04
CA TRP A 39 11.88 -4.75 6.46
C TRP A 39 13.37 -4.49 6.66
N MET A 40 14.23 -5.26 5.98
CA MET A 40 15.68 -5.16 6.13
C MET A 40 16.25 -3.83 5.63
N ASN A 41 15.58 -3.21 4.66
CA ASN A 41 16.02 -1.96 4.04
C ASN A 41 15.04 -0.80 4.29
N PHE A 42 14.26 -0.87 5.37
CA PHE A 42 13.13 0.01 5.63
C PHE A 42 13.44 1.51 5.50
N GLU A 43 14.57 1.97 6.04
CA GLU A 43 14.95 3.38 5.95
C GLU A 43 15.32 3.82 4.54
N GLN A 44 15.81 2.90 3.71
CA GLN A 44 16.35 3.18 2.39
C GLN A 44 15.30 3.01 1.29
N VAL A 45 14.58 1.89 1.26
CA VAL A 45 13.68 1.55 0.14
C VAL A 45 12.64 2.64 -0.07
N PHE A 46 12.11 3.18 1.02
CA PHE A 46 11.06 4.18 0.93
C PHE A 46 11.56 5.57 0.59
N ILE A 47 12.84 5.91 0.76
CA ILE A 47 13.44 7.20 0.35
C ILE A 47 14.18 7.13 -1.00
N ARG A 48 14.28 5.93 -1.60
CA ARG A 48 14.90 5.72 -2.92
C ARG A 48 14.29 6.68 -3.93
N LYS A 49 15.16 7.19 -4.82
CA LYS A 49 14.74 8.06 -5.91
C LYS A 49 13.99 7.22 -6.94
N ILE A 50 12.72 7.50 -7.15
CA ILE A 50 11.94 6.93 -8.24
C ILE A 50 11.92 7.97 -9.36
N MET A 51 12.49 7.64 -10.53
CA MET A 51 12.56 8.56 -11.67
C MET A 51 13.21 9.92 -11.33
N GLY A 52 14.24 9.91 -10.47
CA GLY A 52 14.93 11.12 -10.02
C GLY A 52 14.28 11.84 -8.82
N PHE A 53 13.06 11.47 -8.44
CA PHE A 53 12.35 12.06 -7.30
C PHE A 53 12.44 11.14 -6.08
N SER A 54 13.10 11.62 -5.01
CA SER A 54 12.98 10.99 -3.69
C SER A 54 11.60 11.27 -3.10
N SER A 55 11.08 10.35 -2.30
CA SER A 55 9.87 10.53 -1.49
C SER A 55 10.11 11.43 -0.26
N LYS A 56 11.36 11.80 0.04
CA LYS A 56 11.67 12.77 1.09
C LYS A 56 10.92 14.08 0.83
N ASP A 57 10.23 14.60 1.83
CA ASP A 57 9.38 15.79 1.73
C ASP A 57 8.33 15.69 0.59
N ILE A 58 7.81 14.48 0.33
CA ILE A 58 6.77 14.28 -0.70
C ILE A 58 5.55 15.18 -0.48
N GLY A 59 5.23 15.49 0.79
CA GLY A 59 4.16 16.41 1.14
C GLY A 59 4.39 17.84 0.62
N TYR A 60 5.63 18.31 0.58
CA TYR A 60 5.99 19.58 -0.03
C TYR A 60 6.00 19.50 -1.56
N LYS A 61 6.59 18.45 -2.14
CA LYS A 61 6.68 18.25 -3.60
C LYS A 61 5.29 18.18 -4.25
N LEU A 62 4.31 17.58 -3.58
CA LEU A 62 2.92 17.53 -4.04
C LEU A 62 2.22 18.89 -4.08
N LYS A 63 2.72 19.89 -3.34
CA LYS A 63 2.19 21.28 -3.34
C LYS A 63 2.82 22.16 -4.41
N MET A 64 3.89 21.70 -5.08
CA MET A 64 4.55 22.47 -6.14
C MET A 64 3.69 22.52 -7.41
N PRO A 65 3.67 23.65 -8.14
CA PRO A 65 2.70 23.89 -9.21
C PRO A 65 2.81 22.93 -10.40
N ILE A 66 4.04 22.62 -10.84
CA ILE A 66 4.27 21.71 -11.99
C ILE A 66 4.56 20.30 -11.50
N ILE A 67 5.56 20.17 -10.62
CA ILE A 67 6.00 18.87 -10.08
C ILE A 67 4.85 18.16 -9.35
N GLY A 68 4.07 18.88 -8.53
CA GLY A 68 2.96 18.28 -7.80
C GLY A 68 1.86 17.75 -8.70
N ARG A 69 1.57 18.43 -9.83
CA ARG A 69 0.62 17.95 -10.84
C ARG A 69 1.09 16.66 -11.50
N ILE A 70 2.37 16.59 -11.88
CA ILE A 70 2.97 15.40 -12.50
C ILE A 70 2.96 14.22 -11.52
N LEU A 71 3.39 14.44 -10.29
CA LEU A 71 3.41 13.40 -9.25
C LEU A 71 2.00 12.88 -8.93
N ARG A 72 1.01 13.79 -8.80
CA ARG A 72 -0.38 13.42 -8.56
C ARG A 72 -0.94 12.62 -9.73
N TRP A 73 -0.83 13.13 -10.96
CA TRP A 73 -1.29 12.42 -12.15
C TRP A 73 -0.73 11.00 -12.24
N ARG A 74 0.56 10.82 -11.93
CA ARG A 74 1.19 9.50 -11.92
C ARG A 74 0.65 8.61 -10.80
N ALA A 75 0.47 9.14 -9.60
CA ALA A 75 -0.11 8.41 -8.47
C ALA A 75 -1.55 7.98 -8.76
N GLU A 76 -2.39 8.88 -9.27
CA GLU A 76 -3.77 8.59 -9.66
C GLU A 76 -3.83 7.47 -10.72
N ASN A 77 -2.98 7.54 -11.76
CA ASN A 77 -2.92 6.49 -12.78
C ASN A 77 -2.51 5.12 -12.24
N MET A 78 -1.65 5.10 -11.23
CA MET A 78 -1.23 3.87 -10.56
C MET A 78 -2.36 3.32 -9.69
N ILE A 79 -2.92 4.16 -8.80
CA ILE A 79 -3.95 3.78 -7.83
C ILE A 79 -5.26 3.39 -8.52
N HIS A 80 -5.57 3.96 -9.69
CA HIS A 80 -6.79 3.65 -10.43
C HIS A 80 -6.55 2.71 -11.63
N SER A 81 -5.38 2.07 -11.70
CA SER A 81 -5.04 1.12 -12.76
C SER A 81 -6.01 -0.06 -12.83
N GLN A 82 -6.63 -0.27 -13.99
CA GLN A 82 -7.50 -1.43 -14.28
C GLN A 82 -6.84 -2.49 -15.18
N LYS A 83 -5.51 -2.49 -15.26
CA LYS A 83 -4.76 -3.47 -16.06
C LYS A 83 -5.04 -4.90 -15.55
N LYS A 84 -5.10 -5.87 -16.46
CA LYS A 84 -5.31 -7.30 -16.12
C LYS A 84 -4.20 -7.86 -15.24
N ASN A 85 -2.94 -7.52 -15.53
CA ASN A 85 -1.76 -7.95 -14.78
C ASN A 85 -1.27 -6.82 -13.87
N ARG A 86 -2.04 -6.52 -12.81
CA ARG A 86 -1.65 -5.51 -11.82
C ARG A 86 -0.41 -5.95 -11.07
N ASN A 87 0.48 -5.01 -10.78
CA ASN A 87 1.63 -5.29 -9.94
C ASN A 87 1.29 -5.02 -8.46
N PRO A 88 1.20 -6.05 -7.60
CA PRO A 88 0.85 -5.88 -6.19
C PRO A 88 1.93 -5.13 -5.40
N VAL A 89 3.21 -5.27 -5.78
CA VAL A 89 4.34 -4.55 -5.18
C VAL A 89 4.27 -3.04 -5.43
N ARG A 90 3.65 -2.62 -6.55
CA ARG A 90 3.42 -1.20 -6.87
C ARG A 90 2.04 -0.70 -6.40
N ALA A 91 1.23 -1.57 -5.80
CA ALA A 91 -0.15 -1.31 -5.44
C ALA A 91 -0.99 -0.72 -6.59
N ASP A 92 -0.82 -1.31 -7.78
CA ASP A 92 -1.63 -0.96 -8.94
C ASP A 92 -3.12 -1.22 -8.62
N GLY A 93 -3.99 -0.26 -8.96
CA GLY A 93 -5.44 -0.42 -8.94
C GLY A 93 -6.12 -0.26 -7.58
N HIS A 94 -5.39 -0.32 -6.47
CA HIS A 94 -5.88 0.06 -5.15
C HIS A 94 -4.71 0.22 -4.16
N PHE A 95 -4.55 1.41 -3.57
CA PHE A 95 -3.51 1.68 -2.57
C PHE A 95 -4.11 2.12 -1.24
N GLY A 96 -3.97 1.26 -0.23
CA GLY A 96 -4.46 1.52 1.13
C GLY A 96 -5.99 1.62 1.21
N GLN A 97 -6.51 1.48 2.43
CA GLN A 97 -7.94 1.61 2.68
C GLN A 97 -8.15 2.21 4.06
N VAL A 98 -8.97 3.26 4.12
CA VAL A 98 -9.48 3.76 5.41
C VAL A 98 -10.62 2.84 5.82
N ILE A 99 -10.51 2.27 7.01
CA ILE A 99 -11.51 1.37 7.60
C ILE A 99 -11.94 1.88 8.98
N PRO A 100 -13.19 1.60 9.41
CA PRO A 100 -13.61 1.78 10.80
C PRO A 100 -12.72 1.01 11.77
N LEU A 101 -12.64 1.48 13.02
CA LEU A 101 -11.83 0.84 14.05
C LEU A 101 -12.34 -0.58 14.35
N GLU A 102 -13.65 -0.76 14.34
CA GLU A 102 -14.33 -2.04 14.60
C GLU A 102 -13.98 -3.06 13.52
N ASP A 103 -13.95 -2.62 12.25
CA ASP A 103 -13.53 -3.46 11.13
C ASP A 103 -12.04 -3.82 11.24
N ALA A 104 -11.19 -2.89 11.69
CA ALA A 104 -9.77 -3.15 11.92
C ALA A 104 -9.56 -4.19 13.03
N GLN A 105 -10.34 -4.15 14.10
CA GLN A 105 -10.29 -5.14 15.17
C GLN A 105 -10.61 -6.55 14.64
N ILE A 106 -11.69 -6.69 13.85
CA ILE A 106 -12.07 -7.97 13.23
C ILE A 106 -10.97 -8.49 12.31
N ILE A 107 -10.40 -7.62 11.47
CA ILE A 107 -9.30 -8.04 10.58
C ILE A 107 -8.14 -8.60 11.39
N MET A 108 -7.75 -7.90 12.47
CA MET A 108 -6.59 -8.28 13.27
C MET A 108 -6.83 -9.51 14.16
N SER A 109 -8.08 -9.76 14.59
CA SER A 109 -8.41 -10.90 15.45
C SER A 109 -8.81 -12.16 14.69
N ASP A 110 -9.50 -12.01 13.55
CA ASP A 110 -10.24 -13.13 12.92
C ASP A 110 -9.78 -13.44 11.49
N LEU A 111 -9.16 -12.48 10.78
CA LEU A 111 -8.85 -12.62 9.35
C LEU A 111 -7.35 -12.71 9.07
N ALA A 112 -6.54 -11.87 9.70
CA ALA A 112 -5.11 -11.81 9.47
C ALA A 112 -4.43 -13.09 9.98
N ALA A 113 -3.70 -13.78 9.10
CA ALA A 113 -2.85 -14.89 9.50
C ALA A 113 -1.65 -14.36 10.31
N GLU A 114 -1.28 -15.07 11.37
CA GLU A 114 -0.04 -14.81 12.09
C GLU A 114 1.17 -15.19 11.22
N PRO A 115 2.30 -14.46 11.30
CA PRO A 115 2.61 -13.41 12.28
C PRO A 115 2.19 -11.99 11.84
N ILE A 116 1.56 -11.26 12.76
CA ILE A 116 1.29 -9.83 12.61
C ILE A 116 2.54 -9.03 13.03
N ILE A 117 3.02 -8.15 12.14
CA ILE A 117 4.20 -7.31 12.41
C ILE A 117 3.80 -5.88 12.80
N CYS A 118 4.47 -5.35 13.82
CA CYS A 118 4.41 -3.91 14.13
C CYS A 118 5.56 -3.20 13.41
N ASN A 119 5.22 -2.35 12.43
CA ASN A 119 6.22 -1.62 11.64
C ASN A 119 6.24 -0.14 11.99
N TYR A 120 7.39 0.50 11.82
CA TYR A 120 7.53 1.95 11.94
C TYR A 120 6.63 2.65 10.91
N CYS A 121 6.12 3.83 11.26
CA CYS A 121 5.33 4.62 10.32
C CYS A 121 6.25 5.19 9.22
N MET A 122 6.28 4.55 8.05
CA MET A 122 7.01 5.01 6.86
C MET A 122 6.71 6.47 6.53
N CYS A 123 5.44 6.89 6.60
CA CYS A 123 5.04 8.27 6.32
C CYS A 123 5.73 9.27 7.25
N ARG A 124 5.95 8.89 8.52
CA ARG A 124 6.72 9.73 9.45
C ARG A 124 8.17 9.87 8.99
N TRP A 125 8.78 8.80 8.48
CA TRP A 125 10.14 8.82 7.97
C TRP A 125 10.28 9.67 6.70
N MET A 126 9.37 9.50 5.73
CA MET A 126 9.37 10.26 4.48
C MET A 126 9.17 11.78 4.68
N GLN A 127 8.55 12.19 5.79
CA GLN A 127 8.32 13.60 6.13
C GLN A 127 9.37 14.16 7.10
N ARG A 128 10.38 13.36 7.51
CA ARG A 128 11.51 13.89 8.27
C ARG A 128 12.37 14.74 7.33
N LYS A 129 12.41 16.04 7.59
CA LYS A 129 13.52 16.88 7.12
C LYS A 129 14.81 16.30 7.71
N GLU A 130 15.89 16.29 6.92
CA GLU A 130 17.22 16.03 7.50
C GLU A 130 17.42 17.01 8.66
N LYS A 131 17.92 16.51 9.79
CA LYS A 131 18.53 17.39 10.79
C LYS A 131 19.80 17.97 10.20
#